data_AF-G8ZVX7-F1
#
_entry.id   AF-G8ZVX7-F1
#
_cell.length_a   1.000
_cell.length_b   1.000
_cell.length_c   1.000
_cell.angle_alpha   90.00
_cell.angle_beta   90.00
_cell.angle_gamma   90.00
#
_symmetry.space_group_name_H-M   'P 1'
#
loop_
_entity.id
_entity.type
_entity.pdbx_description
1 polymer ?
#
loop_
_entity_poly.entity_id
_entity_poly.type
_entity_poly.pdbx_seq_one_letter_code
_entity_poly.pdbx_strand_id
1 'polypeptide(L)'
;MRRVLTLRYRYGRSRLYSSKDDEGYMARRLEDLKEQNTIDEDDPLVKLSKTERLVDMDTRLSELHRSLPQKSFENNHKNQLQYAKVQVHVNRQSKDIALSKPWGGDEDPRDTSLRMLVDSVAKPLNRSARVQGNLGFTKVVDQLSEPRKVRASRRMRRKLEDAQDNVLKYQRDKGQDSDKSEQLEFRTLYAEKFTPLGSFEKLRSLADQRIEESRKHGAFDNLENLRGKPVEMPRLNQHVDRTEHYLNNMLIRQKITPPWIESQGRVNEDLNNFRKEAKSGFENELISHLKKSRIYLTGANIESIKKSIKERYGSPEDFVLSRFSCWKSAQFAYFQTKTKTLNNNLRSYNLQAPLSTQKLYLLPDKEFKRVFDSINLDNLITTELSRDVKRESEPVAGSTSQSVFSWRGIFGIGR
;
A
#
# COMPACT_ATOMS: atom_id res chain seq x y z
N MET A 1 -46.56 -12.83 -52.26
CA MET A 1 -45.40 -12.19 -51.60
C MET A 1 -45.73 -11.94 -50.14
N ARG A 2 -44.78 -12.29 -49.25
CA ARG A 2 -44.62 -11.94 -47.82
C ARG A 2 -45.58 -12.54 -46.77
N ARG A 3 -45.00 -13.53 -46.06
CA ARG A 3 -45.32 -14.02 -44.71
C ARG A 3 -45.18 -12.90 -43.67
N VAL A 4 -45.98 -12.93 -42.59
CA VAL A 4 -45.50 -12.85 -41.20
C VAL A 4 -46.46 -13.62 -40.28
N LEU A 5 -45.92 -14.65 -39.61
CA LEU A 5 -46.54 -15.39 -38.51
C LEU A 5 -46.40 -14.58 -37.22
N THR A 6 -47.46 -14.45 -36.43
CA THR A 6 -47.34 -14.17 -34.99
C THR A 6 -48.27 -15.07 -34.20
N LEU A 7 -47.72 -16.18 -33.70
CA LEU A 7 -48.32 -17.01 -32.66
C LEU A 7 -48.16 -16.26 -31.32
N ARG A 8 -49.26 -15.73 -30.77
CA ARG A 8 -49.31 -15.29 -29.37
C ARG A 8 -49.68 -16.50 -28.49
N TYR A 9 -48.70 -17.04 -27.78
CA TYR A 9 -48.97 -17.87 -26.61
C TYR A 9 -49.51 -17.00 -25.47
N ARG A 10 -50.78 -17.20 -25.09
CA ARG A 10 -51.36 -16.70 -23.84
C ARG A 10 -51.07 -17.72 -22.74
N TYR A 11 -50.20 -17.38 -21.81
CA TYR A 11 -50.25 -17.89 -20.44
C TYR A 11 -50.29 -16.70 -19.49
N GLY A 12 -51.48 -16.14 -19.31
CA GLY A 12 -51.77 -15.21 -18.22
C GLY A 12 -52.40 -15.99 -17.09
N ARG A 13 -51.60 -16.40 -16.09
CA ARG A 13 -52.13 -16.90 -14.81
C ARG A 13 -52.67 -15.67 -14.07
N SER A 14 -53.98 -15.48 -14.06
CA SER A 14 -54.64 -14.43 -13.27
C SER A 14 -54.40 -14.71 -11.79
N ARG A 15 -53.48 -13.96 -11.16
CA ARG A 15 -53.30 -13.98 -9.71
C ARG A 15 -54.43 -13.17 -9.09
N LEU A 16 -55.36 -13.86 -8.44
CA LEU A 16 -56.36 -13.26 -7.57
C LEU A 16 -55.62 -12.77 -6.31
N TYR A 17 -55.52 -11.45 -6.14
CA TYR A 17 -55.07 -10.87 -4.87
C TYR A 17 -56.14 -11.16 -3.81
N SER A 18 -55.83 -12.05 -2.86
CA SER A 18 -56.61 -12.20 -1.64
C SER A 18 -56.27 -11.04 -0.72
N SER A 19 -57.15 -10.04 -0.63
CA SER A 19 -56.99 -8.93 0.31
C SER A 19 -57.21 -9.44 1.73
N LYS A 20 -56.13 -9.72 2.47
CA LYS A 20 -56.16 -9.76 3.93
C LYS A 20 -55.83 -8.34 4.40
N ASP A 21 -56.85 -7.59 4.78
CA ASP A 21 -56.78 -6.14 5.00
C ASP A 21 -56.08 -5.69 6.29
N ASP A 22 -55.55 -6.62 7.10
CA ASP A 22 -55.01 -6.31 8.43
C ASP A 22 -53.47 -6.22 8.52
N GLU A 23 -52.73 -6.47 7.44
CA GLU A 23 -51.26 -6.40 7.46
C GLU A 23 -50.71 -5.16 6.75
N GLY A 24 -49.86 -4.40 7.46
CA GLY A 24 -49.28 -3.14 6.98
C GLY A 24 -48.44 -3.28 5.70
N TYR A 25 -48.37 -2.21 4.91
CA TYR A 25 -47.73 -2.18 3.58
C TYR A 25 -46.31 -2.78 3.54
N MET A 26 -45.52 -2.59 4.60
CA MET A 26 -44.15 -3.10 4.68
C MET A 26 -44.11 -4.63 4.86
N ALA A 27 -45.07 -5.21 5.59
CA ALA A 27 -45.21 -6.66 5.73
C ALA A 27 -45.59 -7.30 4.39
N ARG A 28 -46.59 -6.73 3.69
CA ARG A 28 -46.97 -7.15 2.34
C ARG A 28 -45.81 -7.07 1.36
N ARG A 29 -45.03 -5.99 1.40
CA ARG A 29 -43.86 -5.83 0.51
C ARG A 29 -42.74 -6.81 0.82
N LEU A 30 -42.54 -7.17 2.09
CA LEU A 30 -41.56 -8.20 2.48
C LEU A 30 -42.05 -9.60 2.08
N GLU A 31 -43.35 -9.86 2.18
CA GLU A 31 -43.96 -11.10 1.71
C GLU A 31 -43.88 -11.23 0.18
N ASP A 32 -44.21 -10.18 -0.57
CA ASP A 32 -44.04 -10.13 -2.03
C ASP A 32 -42.58 -10.37 -2.44
N LEU A 33 -41.62 -9.76 -1.74
CA LEU A 33 -40.19 -9.98 -2.00
C LEU A 33 -39.72 -11.38 -1.64
N LYS A 34 -40.34 -12.00 -0.62
CA LYS A 34 -40.11 -13.39 -0.25
C LYS A 34 -40.66 -14.32 -1.34
N GLU A 35 -41.90 -14.12 -1.78
CA GLU A 35 -42.52 -14.91 -2.85
C GLU A 35 -41.79 -14.77 -4.19
N GLN A 36 -41.27 -13.58 -4.50
CA GLN A 36 -40.47 -13.35 -5.71
C GLN A 36 -39.08 -14.03 -5.64
N ASN A 37 -38.54 -14.26 -4.44
CA ASN A 37 -37.25 -14.92 -4.25
C ASN A 37 -37.37 -16.42 -3.93
N THR A 38 -38.55 -16.93 -3.61
CA THR A 38 -38.76 -18.38 -3.47
C THR A 38 -38.76 -19.02 -4.84
N ILE A 39 -37.86 -19.97 -5.04
CA ILE A 39 -37.78 -20.80 -6.24
C ILE A 39 -39.02 -21.71 -6.27
N ASP A 40 -39.67 -21.83 -7.43
CA ASP A 40 -40.87 -22.67 -7.60
C ASP A 40 -40.49 -24.15 -7.45
N GLU A 41 -40.88 -24.77 -6.34
CA GLU A 41 -40.51 -26.16 -5.98
C GLU A 41 -41.07 -27.19 -6.98
N ASP A 42 -42.09 -26.81 -7.76
CA ASP A 42 -42.71 -27.65 -8.78
C ASP A 42 -42.02 -27.58 -10.15
N ASP A 43 -41.01 -26.71 -10.34
CA ASP A 43 -40.25 -26.60 -11.58
C ASP A 43 -39.36 -27.86 -11.80
N PRO A 44 -39.49 -28.57 -12.94
CA PRO A 44 -38.70 -29.76 -13.23
C PRO A 44 -37.17 -29.51 -13.22
N LEU A 45 -36.72 -28.29 -13.50
CA LEU A 45 -35.30 -27.92 -13.44
C LEU A 45 -34.76 -27.86 -12.01
N VAL A 46 -35.60 -27.44 -11.06
CA VAL A 46 -35.24 -27.34 -9.65
C VAL A 46 -35.06 -28.74 -9.07
N LYS A 47 -35.92 -29.70 -9.46
CA LYS A 47 -35.80 -31.12 -9.08
C LYS A 47 -34.46 -31.73 -9.53
N LEU A 48 -33.97 -31.39 -10.71
CA LEU A 48 -32.63 -31.76 -11.21
C LEU A 48 -31.46 -31.07 -10.48
N SER A 49 -31.67 -29.86 -9.96
CA SER A 49 -30.66 -29.17 -9.14
C SER A 49 -30.60 -29.68 -7.70
N LYS A 50 -31.73 -30.23 -7.22
CA LYS A 50 -31.91 -30.82 -5.87
C LYS A 50 -31.46 -32.28 -5.82
N THR A 51 -31.34 -32.95 -6.97
CA THR A 51 -30.83 -34.33 -7.01
C THR A 51 -29.34 -34.37 -6.66
N GLU A 52 -29.08 -34.98 -5.50
CA GLU A 52 -27.85 -35.69 -5.12
C GLU A 52 -26.67 -34.84 -4.63
N ARG A 53 -26.91 -34.02 -3.60
CA ARG A 53 -25.86 -33.78 -2.61
C ARG A 53 -25.93 -34.89 -1.56
N LEU A 54 -24.82 -35.59 -1.32
CA LEU A 54 -24.68 -36.63 -0.29
C LEU A 54 -25.20 -36.22 1.12
N VAL A 55 -25.29 -34.91 1.36
CA VAL A 55 -25.79 -34.26 2.58
C VAL A 55 -27.31 -34.43 2.76
N ASP A 56 -28.08 -34.52 1.68
CA ASP A 56 -29.55 -34.60 1.73
C ASP A 56 -30.07 -36.02 1.99
N MET A 57 -29.19 -37.03 1.91
CA MET A 57 -29.53 -38.44 2.16
C MET A 57 -29.50 -38.78 3.66
N ASP A 58 -28.68 -38.07 4.45
CA ASP A 58 -28.64 -38.25 5.89
C ASP A 58 -29.60 -37.25 6.56
N THR A 59 -30.68 -37.79 7.13
CA THR A 59 -31.70 -37.04 7.87
C THR A 59 -31.10 -36.05 8.88
N ARG A 60 -30.03 -36.45 9.57
CA ARG A 60 -29.38 -35.62 10.58
C ARG A 60 -28.61 -34.45 9.95
N LEU A 61 -27.95 -34.68 8.81
CA LEU A 61 -27.21 -33.63 8.10
C LEU A 61 -28.17 -32.62 7.46
N SER A 62 -29.33 -33.08 6.97
CA SER A 62 -30.39 -32.22 6.46
C SER A 62 -30.99 -31.32 7.57
N GLU A 63 -31.29 -31.90 8.74
CA GLU A 63 -31.72 -31.14 9.92
C GLU A 63 -30.67 -30.13 10.39
N LEU A 64 -29.39 -30.53 10.39
CA LEU A 64 -28.29 -29.63 10.72
C LEU A 64 -28.20 -28.49 9.72
N HIS A 65 -28.25 -28.76 8.42
CA HIS A 65 -28.22 -27.75 7.37
C HIS A 65 -29.38 -26.77 7.50
N ARG A 66 -30.59 -27.25 7.82
CA ARG A 66 -31.76 -26.40 8.09
C ARG A 66 -31.58 -25.53 9.34
N SER A 67 -30.95 -26.06 10.40
CA SER A 67 -30.72 -25.32 11.64
C SER A 67 -29.50 -24.38 11.62
N LEU A 68 -28.60 -24.54 10.64
CA LEU A 68 -27.32 -23.83 10.56
C LEU A 68 -27.51 -22.31 10.42
N PRO A 69 -28.40 -21.79 9.55
CA PRO A 69 -28.63 -20.34 9.44
C PRO A 69 -29.15 -19.72 10.75
N GLN A 70 -30.01 -20.43 11.48
CA GLN A 70 -30.50 -19.96 12.77
C GLN A 70 -29.38 -19.95 13.82
N LYS A 71 -28.59 -21.03 13.90
CA LYS A 71 -27.48 -21.12 14.85
C LYS A 71 -26.36 -20.12 14.54
N SER A 72 -26.07 -19.87 13.26
CA SER A 72 -25.09 -18.87 12.85
C SER A 72 -25.57 -17.46 13.17
N PHE A 73 -26.85 -17.17 12.96
CA PHE A 73 -27.48 -15.92 13.40
C PHE A 73 -27.42 -15.77 14.92
N GLU A 74 -27.79 -16.79 15.69
CA GLU A 74 -27.72 -16.80 17.15
C GLU A 74 -26.29 -16.61 17.66
N ASN A 75 -25.29 -17.17 16.97
CA ASN A 75 -23.89 -16.99 17.33
C ASN A 75 -23.40 -15.56 17.03
N ASN A 76 -23.72 -15.03 15.85
CA ASN A 76 -23.37 -13.67 15.45
C ASN A 76 -24.02 -12.61 16.33
N HIS A 77 -25.27 -12.85 16.76
CA HIS A 77 -26.07 -11.91 17.56
C HIS A 77 -26.28 -12.35 19.01
N LYS A 78 -25.37 -13.18 19.53
CA LYS A 78 -25.49 -13.79 20.86
C LYS A 78 -25.67 -12.75 21.96
N ASN A 79 -24.86 -11.70 21.95
CA ASN A 79 -24.88 -10.66 22.99
C ASN A 79 -26.19 -9.87 22.98
N GLN A 80 -26.74 -9.57 21.79
CA GLN A 80 -28.02 -8.86 21.65
C GLN A 80 -29.19 -9.74 22.09
N LEU A 81 -29.16 -11.02 21.75
CA LEU A 81 -30.17 -11.98 22.19
C LEU A 81 -30.14 -12.19 23.70
N GLN A 82 -28.95 -12.21 24.32
CA GLN A 82 -28.83 -12.27 25.77
C GLN A 82 -29.34 -10.99 26.42
N TYR A 83 -29.02 -9.82 25.87
CA TYR A 83 -29.53 -8.54 26.36
C TYR A 83 -31.06 -8.50 26.40
N ALA A 84 -31.72 -8.96 25.33
CA ALA A 84 -33.17 -9.04 25.27
C ALA A 84 -33.79 -9.99 26.33
N LYS A 85 -33.01 -10.99 26.79
CA LYS A 85 -33.42 -11.94 27.84
C LYS A 85 -33.16 -11.42 29.26
N VAL A 86 -32.31 -10.40 29.42
CA VAL A 86 -31.96 -9.88 30.75
C VAL A 86 -33.08 -9.00 31.28
N GLN A 87 -33.57 -9.34 32.48
CA GLN A 87 -34.62 -8.58 33.16
C GLN A 87 -34.12 -7.21 33.66
N VAL A 88 -35.04 -6.25 33.79
CA VAL A 88 -34.72 -4.85 34.13
C VAL A 88 -34.02 -4.71 35.50
N HIS A 89 -34.38 -5.56 36.47
CA HIS A 89 -33.88 -5.54 37.86
C HIS A 89 -32.49 -6.18 38.05
N VAL A 90 -31.85 -6.70 36.99
CA VAL A 90 -30.49 -7.24 37.08
C VAL A 90 -29.49 -6.08 37.28
N ASN A 91 -28.55 -6.25 38.21
CA ASN A 91 -27.53 -5.24 38.51
C ASN A 91 -26.66 -4.94 37.27
N ARG A 92 -26.00 -3.77 37.26
CA ARG A 92 -25.17 -3.35 36.12
C ARG A 92 -24.03 -4.32 35.84
N GLN A 93 -23.39 -4.84 36.88
CA GLN A 93 -22.26 -5.77 36.74
C GLN A 93 -22.66 -7.08 36.06
N SER A 94 -23.79 -7.68 36.43
CA SER A 94 -24.31 -8.90 35.81
C SER A 94 -24.80 -8.65 34.38
N LYS A 95 -25.33 -7.45 34.08
CA LYS A 95 -25.61 -7.02 32.71
C LYS A 95 -24.33 -6.94 31.87
N ASP A 96 -23.29 -6.30 32.41
CA ASP A 96 -22.00 -6.14 31.73
C ASP A 96 -21.30 -7.50 31.51
N ILE A 97 -21.37 -8.43 32.47
CA ILE A 97 -20.88 -9.81 32.33
C ILE A 97 -21.66 -10.57 31.26
N ALA A 98 -22.99 -10.47 31.24
CA ALA A 98 -23.83 -11.15 30.23
C ALA A 98 -23.61 -10.62 28.79
N LEU A 99 -23.22 -9.35 28.67
CA LEU A 99 -22.90 -8.69 27.40
C LEU A 99 -21.43 -8.86 26.96
N SER A 100 -20.56 -9.25 27.90
CA SER A 100 -19.14 -9.48 27.63
C SER A 100 -18.94 -10.63 26.64
N LYS A 101 -17.85 -10.58 25.87
CA LYS A 101 -17.50 -11.68 24.97
C LYS A 101 -17.08 -12.90 25.80
N PRO A 102 -17.47 -14.13 25.40
CA PRO A 102 -16.95 -15.33 26.04
C PRO A 102 -15.43 -15.41 25.88
N TRP A 103 -14.75 -15.90 26.91
CA TRP A 103 -13.30 -16.10 26.92
C TRP A 103 -12.86 -17.04 25.79
N GLY A 104 -11.98 -16.56 24.90
CA GLY A 104 -11.51 -17.29 23.72
C GLY A 104 -10.10 -17.90 23.86
N GLY A 105 -9.44 -17.72 25.00
CA GLY A 105 -8.03 -18.11 25.23
C GLY A 105 -7.06 -16.92 25.21
N ASP A 106 -7.39 -15.87 24.45
CA ASP A 106 -6.63 -14.62 24.37
C ASP A 106 -7.46 -13.44 24.90
N GLU A 107 -6.83 -12.50 25.63
CA GLU A 107 -7.46 -11.26 26.11
C GLU A 107 -7.68 -10.27 24.94
N ASP A 108 -8.84 -9.59 24.89
CA ASP A 108 -9.07 -8.48 23.94
C ASP A 108 -8.15 -7.31 24.34
N PRO A 109 -7.42 -6.68 23.40
CA PRO A 109 -6.53 -5.55 23.71
C PRO A 109 -7.23 -4.37 24.40
N ARG A 110 -8.56 -4.26 24.27
CA ARG A 110 -9.34 -3.27 25.03
C ARG A 110 -9.39 -3.60 26.51
N ASP A 111 -9.60 -4.87 26.86
CA ASP A 111 -9.67 -5.31 28.24
C ASP A 111 -8.28 -5.23 28.90
N THR A 112 -7.21 -5.52 28.16
CA THR A 112 -5.83 -5.33 28.66
C THR A 112 -5.54 -3.86 28.96
N SER A 113 -5.94 -2.94 28.06
CA SER A 113 -5.78 -1.50 28.28
C SER A 113 -6.60 -0.99 29.46
N LEU A 114 -7.83 -1.50 29.64
CA LEU A 114 -8.70 -1.14 30.76
C LEU A 114 -8.09 -1.62 32.08
N ARG A 115 -7.55 -2.84 32.11
CA ARG A 115 -6.82 -3.36 33.28
C ARG A 115 -5.59 -2.53 33.60
N MET A 116 -4.78 -2.15 32.60
CA MET A 116 -3.64 -1.26 32.82
C MET A 116 -4.06 0.10 33.37
N LEU A 117 -5.17 0.66 32.90
CA LEU A 117 -5.71 1.91 33.42
C LEU A 117 -6.22 1.75 34.86
N VAL A 118 -6.99 0.72 35.15
CA VAL A 118 -7.51 0.43 36.50
C VAL A 118 -6.38 0.17 37.49
N ASP A 119 -5.35 -0.57 37.08
CA ASP A 119 -4.17 -0.85 37.90
C ASP A 119 -3.26 0.38 38.04
N SER A 120 -3.23 1.29 37.05
CA SER A 120 -2.48 2.55 37.11
C SER A 120 -3.08 3.57 38.07
N VAL A 121 -4.40 3.50 38.30
CA VAL A 121 -5.05 4.33 39.32
C VAL A 121 -4.66 3.76 40.67
N ALA A 122 -3.75 4.45 41.37
CA ALA A 122 -3.34 4.07 42.71
C ALA A 122 -4.58 3.82 43.58
N LYS A 123 -4.64 2.62 44.21
CA LYS A 123 -5.69 2.27 45.17
C LYS A 123 -5.87 3.46 46.12
N PRO A 124 -7.10 3.98 46.33
CA PRO A 124 -7.27 5.10 47.23
C PRO A 124 -6.71 4.69 48.59
N LEU A 125 -5.59 5.31 48.99
CA LEU A 125 -5.10 5.24 50.37
C LEU A 125 -6.27 5.63 51.24
N ASN A 126 -6.67 4.74 52.17
CA ASN A 126 -7.74 4.96 53.13
C ASN A 126 -7.54 6.30 53.85
N ARG A 127 -8.04 7.40 53.27
CA ARG A 127 -8.12 8.72 53.89
C ARG A 127 -9.34 8.75 54.81
N SER A 128 -9.34 7.84 55.79
CA SER A 128 -10.15 7.94 56.98
C SER A 128 -9.64 6.98 58.06
N ALA A 129 -8.50 7.32 58.63
CA ALA A 129 -8.35 7.27 60.07
C ALA A 129 -8.35 8.72 60.56
N ARG A 130 -9.49 9.39 60.41
CA ARG A 130 -9.76 10.68 61.04
C ARG A 130 -9.94 10.40 62.53
N VAL A 131 -8.82 10.27 63.23
CA VAL A 131 -8.78 10.42 64.68
C VAL A 131 -9.30 11.83 64.96
N GLN A 132 -10.39 11.91 65.72
CA GLN A 132 -10.85 13.15 66.30
C GLN A 132 -9.74 13.69 67.21
N GLY A 133 -9.08 14.76 66.77
CA GLY A 133 -8.00 15.42 67.50
C GLY A 133 -8.16 16.93 67.39
N ASN A 134 -8.83 17.48 68.40
CA ASN A 134 -8.94 18.86 68.86
C ASN A 134 -8.52 20.02 67.95
N LEU A 135 -9.51 20.89 67.70
CA LEU A 135 -9.38 22.27 67.28
C LEU A 135 -8.63 23.08 68.35
N GLY A 136 -7.38 23.44 68.08
CA GLY A 136 -6.62 24.39 68.90
C GLY A 136 -5.17 24.43 68.44
N PHE A 137 -4.65 25.64 68.22
CA PHE A 137 -3.29 25.97 67.77
C PHE A 137 -3.06 26.02 66.26
N THR A 138 -3.45 27.15 65.67
CA THR A 138 -2.76 27.70 64.50
C THR A 138 -1.50 28.44 64.97
N LYS A 139 -0.30 27.93 64.67
CA LYS A 139 0.93 28.75 64.75
C LYS A 139 1.17 29.41 63.40
N VAL A 140 0.99 30.73 63.40
CA VAL A 140 1.50 31.67 62.40
C VAL A 140 3.03 31.72 62.56
N VAL A 141 3.78 31.48 61.49
CA VAL A 141 5.14 32.00 61.35
C VAL A 141 5.22 32.71 60.02
N ASP A 142 5.18 34.03 60.13
CA ASP A 142 5.32 35.05 59.11
C ASP A 142 6.81 35.14 58.70
N GLN A 143 7.14 34.79 57.45
CA GLN A 143 8.47 35.02 56.89
C GLN A 143 8.46 36.37 56.15
N LEU A 144 9.24 37.29 56.70
CA LEU A 144 9.47 38.69 56.32
C LEU A 144 9.57 38.92 54.80
N SER A 145 8.54 39.54 54.25
CA SER A 145 8.53 40.09 52.89
C SER A 145 9.02 41.54 52.91
N GLU A 146 10.17 41.84 52.32
CA GLU A 146 10.67 43.22 52.19
C GLU A 146 9.65 44.17 51.51
N PRO A 147 9.57 45.44 51.94
CA PRO A 147 8.57 46.39 51.44
C PRO A 147 8.77 46.74 49.95
N ARG A 148 7.66 46.75 49.21
CA ARG A 148 7.57 46.96 47.74
C ARG A 148 8.37 48.16 47.19
N LYS A 149 8.61 49.21 47.98
CA LYS A 149 9.35 50.42 47.57
C LYS A 149 10.83 50.15 47.26
N VAL A 150 11.46 49.21 47.99
CA VAL A 150 12.87 48.83 47.76
C VAL A 150 13.03 48.04 46.46
N ARG A 151 12.03 47.21 46.11
CA ARG A 151 12.02 46.45 44.84
C ARG A 151 11.91 47.35 43.60
N ALA A 152 11.14 48.44 43.69
CA ALA A 152 10.98 49.38 42.58
C ALA A 152 12.28 50.16 42.29
N SER A 153 12.96 50.66 43.32
CA SER A 153 14.26 51.33 43.20
C SER A 153 15.33 50.40 42.63
N ARG A 154 15.40 49.15 43.11
CA ARG A 154 16.36 48.16 42.62
C ARG A 154 16.09 47.76 41.16
N ARG A 155 14.83 47.77 40.71
CA ARG A 155 14.44 47.52 39.31
C ARG A 155 14.80 48.69 38.39
N MET A 156 14.62 49.93 38.85
CA MET A 156 15.05 51.14 38.14
C MET A 156 16.56 51.17 37.99
N ARG A 157 17.29 50.88 39.07
CA ARG A 157 18.75 50.80 39.06
C ARG A 157 19.28 49.71 38.12
N ARG A 158 18.69 48.51 38.14
CA ARG A 158 19.05 47.44 37.18
C ARG A 158 18.79 47.82 35.74
N LYS A 159 17.67 48.50 35.45
CA LYS A 159 17.40 49.01 34.09
C LYS A 159 18.43 50.04 33.64
N LEU A 160 18.91 50.87 34.57
CA LEU A 160 19.91 51.89 34.27
C LEU A 160 21.30 51.26 34.08
N GLU A 161 21.66 50.27 34.90
CA GLU A 161 22.86 49.44 34.75
C GLU A 161 22.83 48.69 33.41
N ASP A 162 21.72 48.03 33.05
CA ASP A 162 21.55 47.37 31.74
C ASP A 162 21.67 48.35 30.56
N ALA A 163 21.13 49.56 30.70
CA ALA A 163 21.23 50.59 29.65
C ALA A 163 22.69 51.07 29.48
N GLN A 164 23.41 51.27 30.58
CA GLN A 164 24.84 51.63 30.55
C GLN A 164 25.69 50.52 29.94
N ASP A 165 25.44 49.27 30.32
CA ASP A 165 26.12 48.09 29.78
C ASP A 165 25.86 47.92 28.27
N ASN A 166 24.64 48.21 27.80
CA ASN A 166 24.31 48.15 26.39
C ASN A 166 25.00 49.26 25.56
N VAL A 167 25.15 50.46 26.12
CA VAL A 167 25.90 51.55 25.45
C VAL A 167 27.39 51.23 25.38
N LEU A 168 27.96 50.66 26.44
CA LEU A 168 29.36 50.19 26.45
C LEU A 168 29.58 49.04 25.47
N LYS A 169 28.64 48.09 25.37
CA LYS A 169 28.67 47.02 24.35
C LYS A 169 28.62 47.59 22.94
N TYR A 170 27.75 48.57 22.67
CA TYR A 170 27.64 49.19 21.35
C TYR A 170 28.91 49.98 20.96
N GLN A 171 29.51 50.71 21.90
CA GLN A 171 30.80 51.39 21.66
C GLN A 171 31.95 50.41 21.44
N ARG A 172 31.95 49.27 22.13
CA ARG A 172 32.95 48.20 21.95
C ARG A 172 32.76 47.47 20.61
N ASP A 173 31.51 47.36 20.16
CA ASP A 173 31.12 46.67 18.92
C ASP A 173 31.37 47.49 17.65
N LYS A 174 31.28 48.83 17.72
CA LYS A 174 31.55 49.75 16.60
C LYS A 174 33.00 49.69 16.06
N GLY A 175 33.89 48.93 16.71
CA GLY A 175 35.27 48.69 16.26
C GLY A 175 35.46 47.44 15.39
N GLN A 176 34.43 46.60 15.19
CA GLN A 176 34.51 45.36 14.40
C GLN A 176 33.27 45.18 13.51
N ASP A 177 33.28 45.83 12.34
CA ASP A 177 32.07 46.04 11.51
C ASP A 177 31.91 45.13 10.27
N SER A 178 32.83 44.21 9.96
CA SER A 178 32.68 43.33 8.78
C SER A 178 31.81 42.09 9.04
N ASP A 179 32.12 41.34 10.11
CA ASP A 179 31.62 39.96 10.26
C ASP A 179 30.19 39.90 10.84
N LYS A 180 29.72 41.00 11.45
CA LYS A 180 28.42 41.06 12.13
C LYS A 180 27.26 41.41 11.21
N SER A 181 27.50 42.16 10.14
CA SER A 181 26.47 42.43 9.13
C SER A 181 26.05 41.12 8.45
N GLU A 182 27.03 40.28 8.09
CA GLU A 182 26.79 38.94 7.56
C GLU A 182 26.06 38.05 8.57
N GLN A 183 26.41 38.12 9.87
CA GLN A 183 25.72 37.34 10.91
C GLN A 183 24.28 37.81 11.17
N LEU A 184 23.99 39.12 11.01
CA LEU A 184 22.64 39.66 11.11
C LEU A 184 21.79 39.22 9.93
N GLU A 185 22.35 39.26 8.72
CA GLU A 185 21.73 38.70 7.51
C GLU A 185 21.52 37.19 7.62
N PHE A 186 22.49 36.44 8.17
CA PHE A 186 22.29 35.02 8.46
C PHE A 186 21.19 34.80 9.50
N ARG A 187 21.14 35.62 10.56
CA ARG A 187 20.13 35.49 11.61
C ARG A 187 18.72 35.79 11.09
N THR A 188 18.56 36.77 10.20
CA THR A 188 17.27 37.03 9.53
C THR A 188 16.87 35.86 8.63
N LEU A 189 17.81 35.35 7.81
CA LEU A 189 17.58 34.19 6.94
C LEU A 189 17.19 32.92 7.71
N TYR A 190 17.79 32.67 8.88
CA TYR A 190 17.45 31.52 9.72
C TYR A 190 16.12 31.71 10.49
N ALA A 191 15.82 32.93 10.94
CA ALA A 191 14.54 33.24 11.60
C ALA A 191 13.33 33.02 10.67
N GLU A 192 13.51 33.25 9.37
CA GLU A 192 12.50 32.98 8.34
C GLU A 192 12.25 31.48 8.12
N LYS A 193 13.24 30.61 8.30
CA LYS A 193 13.07 29.16 8.08
C LYS A 193 12.39 28.44 9.23
N PHE A 194 12.56 28.91 10.47
CA PHE A 194 12.13 28.17 11.68
C PHE A 194 10.85 28.66 12.35
N THR A 195 10.18 29.70 11.82
CA THR A 195 8.86 30.12 12.30
C THR A 195 7.73 29.45 11.48
N PRO A 196 6.68 28.91 12.12
CA PRO A 196 5.61 28.21 11.41
C PRO A 196 4.91 29.14 10.39
N LEU A 197 4.66 28.61 9.19
CA LEU A 197 4.20 29.31 7.97
C LEU A 197 2.83 30.02 8.05
N GLY A 198 2.22 30.14 9.23
CA GLY A 198 0.84 30.60 9.41
C GLY A 198 0.63 32.00 10.00
N SER A 199 1.68 32.74 10.39
CA SER A 199 1.51 34.10 10.95
C SER A 199 1.39 35.15 9.84
N PHE A 200 0.30 35.92 9.83
CA PHE A 200 0.05 37.00 8.84
C PHE A 200 1.14 38.07 8.81
N GLU A 201 1.81 38.31 9.94
CA GLU A 201 2.94 39.24 10.03
C GLU A 201 4.16 38.73 9.25
N LYS A 202 4.37 37.41 9.19
CA LYS A 202 5.43 36.79 8.41
C LYS A 202 5.17 36.91 6.90
N LEU A 203 3.93 36.73 6.47
CA LEU A 203 3.56 36.93 5.06
C LEU A 203 3.76 38.38 4.61
N ARG A 204 3.50 39.35 5.50
CA ARG A 204 3.79 40.76 5.24
C ARG A 204 5.29 41.01 5.14
N SER A 205 6.08 40.53 6.10
CA SER A 205 7.55 40.66 6.08
C SER A 205 8.17 40.02 4.82
N LEU A 206 7.71 38.82 4.45
CA LEU A 206 8.18 38.13 3.24
C LEU A 206 7.76 38.87 1.96
N ALA A 207 6.54 39.39 1.93
CA ALA A 207 6.05 40.18 0.82
C ALA A 207 6.88 41.47 0.67
N ASP A 208 7.17 42.17 1.77
CA ASP A 208 7.95 43.40 1.79
C ASP A 208 9.39 43.17 1.31
N GLN A 209 10.04 42.09 1.77
CA GLN A 209 11.36 41.69 1.27
C GLN A 209 11.35 41.38 -0.23
N ARG A 210 10.36 40.62 -0.69
CA ARG A 210 10.24 40.26 -2.11
C ARG A 210 9.91 41.47 -2.99
N ILE A 211 9.16 42.44 -2.45
CA ILE A 211 8.92 43.74 -3.09
C ILE A 211 10.23 44.52 -3.18
N GLU A 212 11.04 44.56 -2.11
CA GLU A 212 12.30 45.28 -2.10
C GLU A 212 13.36 44.66 -3.02
N GLU A 213 13.51 43.33 -3.04
CA GLU A 213 14.33 42.60 -4.00
C GLU A 213 13.91 42.90 -5.45
N SER A 214 12.59 42.90 -5.71
CA SER A 214 12.05 43.20 -7.05
C SER A 214 12.27 44.66 -7.45
N ARG A 215 12.24 45.61 -6.50
CA ARG A 215 12.63 47.03 -6.74
C ARG A 215 14.13 47.14 -7.05
N LYS A 216 14.99 46.43 -6.31
CA LYS A 216 16.45 46.39 -6.57
C LYS A 216 16.76 45.82 -7.95
N HIS A 217 15.98 44.85 -8.41
CA HIS A 217 16.10 44.26 -9.75
C HIS A 217 15.46 45.11 -10.87
N GLY A 218 14.88 46.29 -10.58
CA GLY A 218 14.24 47.16 -11.57
C GLY A 218 12.95 46.58 -12.17
N ALA A 219 12.35 45.57 -11.53
CA ALA A 219 11.11 44.96 -12.03
C ALA A 219 9.92 45.94 -12.02
N PHE A 220 9.99 46.98 -11.18
CA PHE A 220 9.00 48.06 -11.08
C PHE A 220 9.26 49.23 -12.04
N ASP A 221 10.35 49.22 -12.83
CA ASP A 221 10.68 50.31 -13.75
C ASP A 221 9.94 50.18 -15.09
N ASN A 222 9.57 48.95 -15.49
CA ASN A 222 8.84 48.69 -16.73
C ASN A 222 7.36 48.35 -16.48
N LEU A 223 6.44 49.26 -16.83
CA LEU A 223 4.99 49.18 -16.65
C LEU A 223 4.34 47.91 -17.26
N GLU A 224 4.97 47.32 -18.28
CA GLU A 224 4.52 46.06 -18.89
C GLU A 224 4.62 44.86 -17.94
N ASN A 225 5.52 44.92 -16.96
CA ASN A 225 5.70 43.88 -15.94
C ASN A 225 4.81 44.12 -14.70
N LEU A 226 4.40 45.37 -14.43
CA LEU A 226 3.48 45.68 -13.32
C LEU A 226 2.02 45.37 -13.66
N ARG A 227 1.63 45.51 -14.93
CA ARG A 227 0.28 45.17 -15.37
C ARG A 227 0.15 43.65 -15.52
N GLY A 228 -0.98 43.11 -15.06
CA GLY A 228 -1.29 41.70 -15.24
C GLY A 228 -1.28 41.35 -16.72
N LYS A 229 -0.40 40.44 -17.12
CA LYS A 229 -0.47 39.83 -18.47
C LYS A 229 -1.78 39.05 -18.55
N PRO A 230 -2.51 39.10 -19.68
CA PRO A 230 -3.67 38.23 -19.85
C PRO A 230 -3.19 36.79 -19.66
N VAL A 231 -3.86 36.05 -18.77
CA VAL A 231 -3.57 34.63 -18.59
C VAL A 231 -3.79 33.97 -19.94
N GLU A 232 -2.75 33.37 -20.50
CA GLU A 232 -2.86 32.56 -21.71
C GLU A 232 -3.83 31.42 -21.42
N MET A 233 -5.06 31.59 -21.90
CA MET A 233 -6.05 30.53 -21.83
C MET A 233 -5.64 29.51 -22.90
N PRO A 234 -5.36 28.26 -22.53
CA PRO A 234 -5.07 27.23 -23.50
C PRO A 234 -6.24 27.13 -24.47
N ARG A 235 -5.94 27.00 -25.76
CA ARG A 235 -6.97 26.72 -26.77
C ARG A 235 -7.75 25.51 -26.30
N LEU A 236 -9.06 25.66 -26.17
CA LEU A 236 -9.93 24.60 -25.67
C LEU A 236 -9.77 23.39 -26.59
N ASN A 237 -9.16 22.31 -26.10
CA ASN A 237 -9.26 21.04 -26.79
C ASN A 237 -10.72 20.61 -26.63
N GLN A 238 -11.46 20.43 -27.72
CA GLN A 238 -12.89 20.03 -27.67
C GLN A 238 -13.11 18.74 -26.86
N HIS A 239 -12.06 17.93 -26.72
CA HIS A 239 -12.08 16.63 -26.05
C HIS A 239 -11.55 16.63 -24.61
N VAL A 240 -11.04 17.76 -24.09
CA VAL A 240 -10.53 17.85 -22.71
C VAL A 240 -11.18 19.03 -22.02
N ASP A 241 -11.82 18.77 -20.89
CA ASP A 241 -12.47 19.82 -20.13
C ASP A 241 -11.45 20.84 -19.63
N ARG A 242 -11.90 22.11 -19.55
CA ARG A 242 -11.06 23.22 -19.08
C ARG A 242 -10.48 22.96 -17.69
N THR A 243 -11.25 22.35 -16.81
CA THR A 243 -10.87 21.95 -15.45
C THR A 243 -9.76 20.89 -15.47
N GLU A 244 -9.95 19.81 -16.24
CA GLU A 244 -8.95 18.73 -16.39
C GLU A 244 -7.63 19.26 -16.97
N HIS A 245 -7.72 20.12 -17.97
CA HIS A 245 -6.55 20.74 -18.56
C HIS A 245 -5.76 21.58 -17.54
N TYR A 246 -6.43 22.40 -16.73
CA TYR A 246 -5.75 23.15 -15.67
C TYR A 246 -5.21 22.25 -14.57
N LEU A 247 -5.96 21.21 -14.16
CA LEU A 247 -5.51 20.24 -13.18
C LEU A 247 -4.21 19.58 -13.65
N ASN A 248 -4.17 19.11 -14.90
CA ASN A 248 -2.98 18.52 -15.49
C ASN A 248 -1.81 19.50 -15.54
N ASN A 249 -2.06 20.76 -15.91
CA ASN A 249 -1.01 21.79 -15.89
C ASN A 249 -0.51 22.09 -14.46
N MET A 250 -1.38 22.06 -13.46
CA MET A 250 -0.98 22.22 -12.05
C MET A 250 -0.12 21.04 -11.60
N LEU A 251 -0.52 19.80 -11.92
CA LEU A 251 0.27 18.60 -11.63
C LEU A 251 1.66 18.67 -12.28
N ILE A 252 1.73 19.06 -13.56
CA ILE A 252 3.00 19.23 -14.28
C ILE A 252 3.86 20.32 -13.65
N ARG A 253 3.29 21.49 -13.35
CA ARG A 253 4.01 22.62 -12.71
C ARG A 253 4.57 22.23 -11.34
N GLN A 254 3.82 21.46 -10.56
CA GLN A 254 4.22 20.99 -9.24
C GLN A 254 5.12 19.75 -9.30
N LYS A 255 5.35 19.18 -10.49
CA LYS A 255 6.07 17.92 -10.70
C LYS A 255 5.50 16.77 -9.87
N ILE A 256 4.17 16.73 -9.70
CA ILE A 256 3.47 15.70 -8.95
C ILE A 256 2.91 14.68 -9.93
N THR A 257 3.27 13.42 -9.73
CA THR A 257 2.68 12.27 -10.42
C THR A 257 1.57 11.66 -9.58
N PRO A 258 0.39 11.38 -10.17
CA PRO A 258 -0.63 10.59 -9.49
C PRO A 258 -0.05 9.26 -8.97
N PRO A 259 -0.48 8.78 -7.78
CA PRO A 259 0.07 7.57 -7.17
C PRO A 259 -0.01 6.32 -8.06
N TRP A 260 -1.07 6.20 -8.86
CA TRP A 260 -1.22 5.07 -9.79
C TRP A 260 -0.18 5.09 -10.93
N ILE A 261 0.33 6.27 -11.33
CA ILE A 261 1.37 6.38 -12.37
C ILE A 261 2.71 5.90 -11.82
N GLU A 262 3.04 6.24 -10.57
CA GLU A 262 4.25 5.75 -9.91
C GLU A 262 4.23 4.23 -9.76
N SER A 263 3.09 3.69 -9.32
CA SER A 263 2.91 2.23 -9.22
C SER A 263 2.86 1.55 -10.60
N GLN A 264 2.35 2.22 -11.64
CA GLN A 264 2.41 1.71 -13.01
C GLN A 264 3.84 1.45 -13.48
N GLY A 265 4.75 2.39 -13.21
CA GLY A 265 6.18 2.23 -13.53
C GLY A 265 6.75 0.98 -12.89
N ARG A 266 6.54 0.82 -11.58
CA ARG A 266 7.00 -0.34 -10.80
C ARG A 266 6.42 -1.66 -11.32
N VAL A 267 5.11 -1.72 -11.53
CA VAL A 267 4.44 -2.93 -12.05
C VAL A 267 4.95 -3.30 -13.43
N ASN A 268 5.17 -2.33 -14.32
CA ASN A 268 5.70 -2.60 -15.66
C ASN A 268 7.15 -3.12 -15.59
N GLU A 269 7.97 -2.53 -14.73
CA GLU A 269 9.35 -2.97 -14.50
C GLU A 269 9.39 -4.40 -13.95
N ASP A 270 8.61 -4.70 -12.91
CA ASP A 270 8.50 -6.03 -12.33
C ASP A 270 8.06 -7.08 -13.37
N LEU A 271 7.07 -6.75 -14.20
CA LEU A 271 6.60 -7.61 -15.29
C LEU A 271 7.69 -7.84 -16.35
N ASN A 272 8.39 -6.78 -16.74
CA ASN A 272 9.47 -6.87 -17.71
C ASN A 272 10.63 -7.69 -17.19
N ASN A 273 11.01 -7.50 -15.92
CA ASN A 273 12.07 -8.26 -15.26
C ASN A 273 11.69 -9.73 -15.16
N PHE A 274 10.47 -10.05 -14.74
CA PHE A 274 9.98 -11.42 -14.71
C PHE A 274 10.00 -12.09 -16.09
N ARG A 275 9.55 -11.40 -17.15
CA ARG A 275 9.56 -11.95 -18.52
C ARG A 275 10.97 -12.12 -19.07
N LYS A 276 11.88 -11.18 -18.78
CA LYS A 276 13.30 -11.29 -19.14
C LYS A 276 13.95 -12.47 -18.42
N GLU A 277 13.71 -12.61 -17.12
CA GLU A 277 14.20 -13.71 -16.31
C GLU A 277 13.70 -15.05 -16.86
N ALA A 278 12.39 -15.17 -17.11
CA ALA A 278 11.77 -16.34 -17.71
C ALA A 278 12.40 -16.73 -19.06
N LYS A 279 12.59 -15.75 -19.95
CA LYS A 279 13.22 -15.96 -21.26
C LYS A 279 14.68 -16.41 -21.10
N SER A 280 15.47 -15.66 -20.33
CA SER A 280 16.89 -15.98 -20.10
C SER A 280 17.08 -17.34 -19.42
N GLY A 281 16.18 -17.71 -18.51
CA GLY A 281 16.21 -19.02 -17.85
C GLY A 281 16.05 -20.16 -18.83
N PHE A 282 15.12 -20.04 -19.79
CA PHE A 282 14.96 -21.07 -20.83
C PHE A 282 16.11 -21.07 -21.84
N GLU A 283 16.59 -19.91 -22.27
CA GLU A 283 17.76 -19.78 -23.14
C GLU A 283 18.99 -20.47 -22.53
N ASN A 284 19.25 -20.23 -21.25
CA ASN A 284 20.35 -20.86 -20.52
C ASN A 284 20.20 -22.38 -20.44
N GLU A 285 18.98 -22.90 -20.31
CA GLU A 285 18.71 -24.34 -20.29
C GLU A 285 18.96 -24.99 -21.65
N LEU A 286 18.55 -24.34 -22.75
CA LEU A 286 18.89 -24.78 -24.10
C LEU A 286 20.40 -24.83 -24.30
N ILE A 287 21.10 -23.75 -23.95
CA ILE A 287 22.56 -23.66 -24.09
C ILE A 287 23.28 -24.69 -23.23
N SER A 288 22.87 -24.82 -21.95
CA SER A 288 23.41 -25.80 -21.01
C SER A 288 23.26 -27.22 -21.57
N HIS A 289 22.09 -27.51 -22.14
CA HIS A 289 21.86 -28.80 -22.77
C HIS A 289 22.72 -29.01 -24.02
N LEU A 290 22.84 -28.01 -24.90
CA LEU A 290 23.68 -28.08 -26.11
C LEU A 290 25.16 -28.31 -25.77
N LYS A 291 25.67 -27.66 -24.72
CA LYS A 291 27.03 -27.83 -24.21
C LYS A 291 27.23 -29.22 -23.58
N LYS A 292 26.30 -29.67 -22.72
CA LYS A 292 26.35 -31.00 -22.09
C LYS A 292 26.29 -32.15 -23.10
N SER A 293 25.47 -32.00 -24.13
CA SER A 293 25.32 -33.00 -25.20
C SER A 293 26.44 -32.98 -26.24
N ARG A 294 27.45 -32.10 -26.08
CA ARG A 294 28.58 -31.90 -27.01
C ARG A 294 28.14 -31.67 -28.46
N ILE A 295 26.95 -31.10 -28.64
CA ILE A 295 26.43 -30.65 -29.95
C ILE A 295 27.11 -29.33 -30.32
N TYR A 296 27.35 -28.52 -29.30
CA TYR A 296 28.02 -27.24 -29.41
C TYR A 296 29.53 -27.42 -29.15
N LEU A 297 30.36 -27.14 -30.16
CA LEU A 297 31.82 -27.01 -30.04
C LEU A 297 32.22 -25.57 -30.40
N THR A 298 33.18 -25.01 -29.67
CA THR A 298 33.72 -23.67 -29.92
C THR A 298 34.28 -23.59 -31.34
N GLY A 299 33.78 -22.65 -32.15
CA GLY A 299 34.13 -22.50 -33.57
C GLY A 299 33.22 -23.24 -34.57
N ALA A 300 32.13 -23.89 -34.12
CA ALA A 300 31.19 -24.57 -35.01
C ALA A 300 30.32 -23.59 -35.82
N ASN A 301 30.03 -23.95 -37.07
CA ASN A 301 29.08 -23.24 -37.93
C ASN A 301 27.62 -23.53 -37.49
N ILE A 302 26.72 -22.57 -37.68
CA ILE A 302 25.29 -22.70 -37.34
C ILE A 302 24.66 -23.90 -38.05
N GLU A 303 25.03 -24.12 -39.30
CA GLU A 303 24.53 -25.23 -40.12
C GLU A 303 24.97 -26.61 -39.59
N SER A 304 26.19 -26.73 -39.08
CA SER A 304 26.67 -28.00 -38.51
C SER A 304 26.00 -28.31 -37.18
N ILE A 305 25.71 -27.27 -36.37
CA ILE A 305 24.91 -27.42 -35.14
C ILE A 305 23.49 -27.86 -35.50
N LYS A 306 22.83 -27.23 -36.47
CA LYS A 306 21.49 -27.63 -36.91
C LYS A 306 21.45 -29.07 -37.42
N LYS A 307 22.44 -29.48 -38.22
CA LYS A 307 22.55 -30.85 -38.72
C LYS A 307 22.66 -31.85 -37.57
N SER A 308 23.53 -31.58 -36.60
CA SER A 308 23.73 -32.47 -35.45
C SER A 308 22.57 -32.47 -34.44
N ILE A 309 21.72 -31.44 -34.41
CA ILE A 309 20.42 -31.45 -33.73
C ILE A 309 19.44 -32.34 -34.50
N LYS A 310 19.35 -32.16 -35.83
CA LYS A 310 18.47 -32.95 -36.70
C LYS A 310 18.75 -34.45 -36.61
N GLU A 311 20.03 -34.84 -36.58
CA GLU A 311 20.45 -36.24 -36.45
C GLU A 311 20.03 -36.88 -35.11
N ARG A 312 20.00 -36.11 -34.02
CA ARG A 312 19.68 -36.64 -32.68
C ARG A 312 18.22 -36.56 -32.30
N TYR A 313 17.51 -35.53 -32.75
CA TYR A 313 16.14 -35.22 -32.32
C TYR A 313 15.12 -35.20 -33.47
N GLY A 314 15.55 -35.45 -34.70
CA GLY A 314 14.69 -35.42 -35.89
C GLY A 314 14.44 -34.00 -36.39
N SER A 315 13.83 -33.14 -35.58
CA SER A 315 13.53 -31.75 -35.90
C SER A 315 14.09 -30.78 -34.84
N PRO A 316 14.57 -29.58 -35.24
CA PRO A 316 14.93 -28.52 -34.29
C PRO A 316 13.75 -28.10 -33.40
N GLU A 317 12.52 -28.14 -33.93
CA GLU A 317 11.30 -27.77 -33.19
C GLU A 317 10.97 -28.82 -32.12
N ASP A 318 11.06 -30.11 -32.46
CA ASP A 318 10.84 -31.22 -31.51
C ASP A 318 11.87 -31.19 -30.37
N PHE A 319 13.12 -30.82 -30.67
CA PHE A 319 14.13 -30.58 -29.67
C PHE A 319 13.71 -29.46 -28.69
N VAL A 320 13.29 -28.29 -29.20
CA VAL A 320 12.85 -27.17 -28.36
C VAL A 320 11.62 -27.55 -27.54
N LEU A 321 10.64 -28.24 -28.12
CA LEU A 321 9.42 -28.70 -27.45
C LEU A 321 9.73 -29.66 -26.29
N SER A 322 10.56 -30.67 -26.53
CA SER A 322 10.97 -31.64 -25.51
C SER A 322 11.68 -30.95 -24.34
N ARG A 323 12.61 -30.03 -24.65
CA ARG A 323 13.31 -29.26 -23.61
C ARG A 323 12.39 -28.30 -22.88
N PHE A 324 11.48 -27.65 -23.59
CA PHE A 324 10.48 -26.77 -23.00
C PHE A 324 9.58 -27.51 -22.01
N SER A 325 9.14 -28.73 -22.33
CA SER A 325 8.33 -29.54 -21.41
C SER A 325 9.09 -29.88 -20.12
N CYS A 326 10.34 -30.31 -20.24
CA CYS A 326 11.21 -30.61 -19.10
C CYS A 326 11.43 -29.35 -18.23
N TRP A 327 11.80 -28.23 -18.83
CA TRP A 327 12.00 -26.97 -18.13
C TRP A 327 10.72 -26.44 -17.48
N LYS A 328 9.58 -26.50 -18.19
CA LYS A 328 8.28 -26.08 -17.67
C LYS A 328 7.94 -26.82 -16.39
N SER A 329 8.12 -28.15 -16.34
CA SER A 329 7.85 -28.92 -15.13
C SER A 329 8.73 -28.50 -13.94
N ALA A 330 10.02 -28.24 -14.19
CA ALA A 330 10.94 -27.79 -13.14
C ALA A 330 10.61 -26.38 -12.62
N GLN A 331 10.23 -25.46 -13.52
CA GLN A 331 10.01 -24.06 -13.18
C GLN A 331 8.55 -23.72 -12.81
N PHE A 332 7.62 -24.67 -12.94
CA PHE A 332 6.19 -24.40 -12.72
C PHE A 332 5.91 -23.84 -11.31
N ALA A 333 6.52 -24.41 -10.28
CA ALA A 333 6.35 -23.96 -8.90
C ALA A 333 6.85 -22.52 -8.70
N TYR A 334 8.01 -22.19 -9.27
CA TYR A 334 8.56 -20.83 -9.24
C TYR A 334 7.64 -19.83 -9.95
N PHE A 335 7.17 -20.17 -11.14
CA PHE A 335 6.25 -19.31 -11.89
C PHE A 335 4.94 -19.11 -11.12
N GLN A 336 4.41 -20.14 -10.48
CA GLN A 336 3.17 -20.05 -9.71
C GLN A 336 3.32 -19.11 -8.50
N THR A 337 4.43 -19.17 -7.76
CA THR A 337 4.66 -18.26 -6.63
C THR A 337 4.92 -16.83 -7.11
N LYS A 338 5.77 -16.66 -8.12
CA LYS A 338 6.10 -15.34 -8.68
C LYS A 338 4.89 -14.64 -9.29
N THR A 339 4.06 -15.36 -10.06
CA THR A 339 2.82 -14.81 -10.63
C THR A 339 1.81 -14.43 -9.56
N LYS A 340 1.70 -15.18 -8.45
CA LYS A 340 0.87 -14.78 -7.30
C LYS A 340 1.33 -13.45 -6.72
N THR A 341 2.64 -13.27 -6.49
CA THR A 341 3.20 -12.00 -6.00
C THR A 341 2.93 -10.85 -6.96
N LEU A 342 3.18 -11.05 -8.26
CA LEU A 342 2.91 -10.05 -9.29
C LEU A 342 1.41 -9.70 -9.39
N ASN A 343 0.53 -10.70 -9.28
CA ASN A 343 -0.92 -10.49 -9.28
C ASN A 343 -1.39 -9.71 -8.05
N ASN A 344 -0.76 -9.87 -6.88
CA ASN A 344 -1.03 -9.04 -5.72
C ASN A 344 -0.64 -7.57 -5.98
N ASN A 345 0.53 -7.32 -6.58
CA ASN A 345 0.96 -5.97 -6.96
C ASN A 345 0.02 -5.35 -8.01
N LEU A 346 -0.38 -6.14 -9.02
CA LEU A 346 -1.35 -5.74 -10.04
C LEU A 346 -2.72 -5.41 -9.44
N ARG A 347 -3.17 -6.16 -8.43
CA ARG A 347 -4.42 -5.88 -7.72
C ARG A 347 -4.35 -4.51 -7.04
N SER A 348 -3.28 -4.23 -6.31
CA SER A 348 -3.08 -2.92 -5.65
C SER A 348 -3.05 -1.78 -6.65
N TYR A 349 -2.39 -1.96 -7.80
CA TYR A 349 -2.38 -1.01 -8.90
C TYR A 349 -3.78 -0.79 -9.48
N ASN A 350 -4.50 -1.87 -9.82
CA ASN A 350 -5.82 -1.79 -10.45
C ASN A 350 -6.86 -1.11 -9.55
N LEU A 351 -6.72 -1.22 -8.22
CA LEU A 351 -7.58 -0.52 -7.27
C LEU A 351 -7.39 1.01 -7.32
N GLN A 352 -6.19 1.48 -7.68
CA GLN A 352 -5.86 2.91 -7.78
C GLN A 352 -6.02 3.46 -9.19
N ALA A 353 -5.88 2.61 -10.20
CA ALA A 353 -5.84 2.99 -11.60
C ALA A 353 -7.25 3.17 -12.20
N PRO A 354 -7.45 4.16 -13.10
CA PRO A 354 -8.68 4.29 -13.86
C PRO A 354 -8.91 3.05 -14.75
N LEU A 355 -10.18 2.75 -15.05
CA LEU A 355 -10.59 1.53 -15.76
C LEU A 355 -9.85 1.29 -17.09
N SER A 356 -9.49 2.36 -17.81
CA SER A 356 -8.77 2.28 -19.09
C SER A 356 -7.32 1.80 -18.96
N THR A 357 -6.69 1.98 -17.80
CA THR A 357 -5.28 1.62 -17.58
C THR A 357 -5.10 0.37 -16.71
N GLN A 358 -6.20 -0.20 -16.21
CA GLN A 358 -6.17 -1.45 -15.44
C GLN A 358 -5.59 -2.61 -16.27
N LYS A 359 -4.82 -3.46 -15.59
CA LYS A 359 -4.11 -4.60 -16.20
C LYS A 359 -4.77 -5.92 -15.83
N LEU A 360 -4.74 -6.88 -16.75
CA LEU A 360 -5.22 -8.23 -16.50
C LEU A 360 -4.24 -9.03 -15.64
N TYR A 361 -4.77 -9.96 -14.85
CA TYR A 361 -3.96 -10.89 -14.07
C TYR A 361 -3.17 -11.86 -14.96
N LEU A 362 -1.97 -12.20 -14.50
CA LEU A 362 -1.08 -13.15 -15.12
C LEU A 362 -1.53 -14.57 -14.83
N LEU A 363 -1.40 -15.44 -15.84
CA LEU A 363 -1.61 -16.88 -15.71
C LEU A 363 -0.29 -17.59 -16.06
N PRO A 364 0.22 -18.50 -15.20
CA PRO A 364 1.50 -19.18 -15.44
C PRO A 364 1.59 -19.80 -16.83
N ASP A 365 0.56 -20.52 -17.28
CA ASP A 365 0.56 -21.17 -18.59
C ASP A 365 0.62 -20.17 -19.76
N LYS A 366 0.02 -18.99 -19.64
CA LYS A 366 0.11 -17.95 -20.67
C LYS A 366 1.50 -17.36 -20.73
N GLU A 367 2.17 -17.18 -19.60
CA GLU A 367 3.55 -16.71 -19.56
C GLU A 367 4.52 -17.76 -20.12
N PHE A 368 4.29 -19.04 -19.82
CA PHE A 368 5.03 -20.14 -20.45
C PHE A 368 4.86 -20.15 -21.98
N LYS A 369 3.63 -20.03 -22.49
CA LYS A 369 3.38 -19.92 -23.94
C LYS A 369 4.11 -18.73 -24.55
N ARG A 370 4.06 -17.55 -23.91
CA ARG A 370 4.82 -16.38 -24.37
C ARG A 370 6.32 -16.62 -24.43
N VAL A 371 6.87 -17.31 -23.44
CA VAL A 371 8.28 -17.69 -23.46
C VAL A 371 8.55 -18.54 -24.68
N PHE A 372 7.78 -19.63 -24.87
CA PHE A 372 7.87 -20.54 -26.02
C PHE A 372 7.84 -19.79 -27.36
N ASP A 373 6.84 -18.93 -27.56
CA ASP A 373 6.66 -18.16 -28.80
C ASP A 373 7.78 -17.15 -29.06
N SER A 374 8.45 -16.68 -27.99
CA SER A 374 9.49 -15.64 -28.08
C SER A 374 10.90 -16.17 -28.40
N ILE A 375 11.09 -17.49 -28.37
CA ILE A 375 12.40 -18.12 -28.57
C ILE A 375 12.69 -18.27 -30.04
N ASN A 376 13.89 -17.86 -30.42
CA ASN A 376 14.44 -18.11 -31.74
C ASN A 376 15.79 -18.80 -31.57
N LEU A 377 15.87 -20.07 -31.97
CA LEU A 377 17.05 -20.91 -31.77
C LEU A 377 18.28 -20.37 -32.53
N ASP A 378 18.06 -19.82 -33.72
CA ASP A 378 19.14 -19.31 -34.58
C ASP A 378 19.78 -18.06 -33.97
N ASN A 379 18.95 -17.14 -33.48
CA ASN A 379 19.40 -15.96 -32.76
C ASN A 379 20.12 -16.36 -31.46
N LEU A 380 19.65 -17.41 -30.79
CA LEU A 380 20.32 -17.90 -29.58
C LEU A 380 21.72 -18.44 -29.88
N ILE A 381 21.86 -19.31 -30.88
CA ILE A 381 23.15 -19.90 -31.26
C ILE A 381 24.13 -18.81 -31.75
N THR A 382 23.66 -17.88 -32.59
CA THR A 382 24.51 -16.76 -33.08
C THR A 382 24.99 -15.86 -31.95
N THR A 383 24.14 -15.57 -30.96
CA THR A 383 24.54 -14.79 -29.78
C THR A 383 25.56 -15.52 -28.92
N GLU A 384 25.43 -16.84 -28.74
CA GLU A 384 26.43 -17.64 -28.02
C GLU A 384 27.76 -17.71 -28.74
N LEU A 385 27.76 -17.95 -30.06
CA LEU A 385 28.98 -17.95 -30.86
C LEU A 385 29.70 -16.59 -30.77
N SER A 386 28.94 -15.50 -30.83
CA SER A 386 29.49 -14.14 -30.67
C SER A 386 30.06 -13.91 -29.25
N ARG A 387 29.45 -14.50 -28.22
CA ARG A 387 29.97 -14.44 -26.84
C ARG A 387 31.26 -15.24 -26.70
N ASP A 388 31.38 -16.39 -27.35
CA ASP A 388 32.59 -17.20 -27.30
C ASP A 388 33.75 -16.54 -28.03
N VAL A 389 33.52 -15.96 -29.21
CA VAL A 389 34.53 -15.14 -29.93
C VAL A 389 35.01 -13.98 -29.04
N LYS A 390 34.10 -13.32 -28.32
CA LYS A 390 34.48 -12.27 -27.36
C LYS A 390 35.35 -12.80 -26.22
N ARG A 391 34.99 -13.94 -25.62
CA ARG A 391 35.79 -14.60 -24.57
C ARG A 391 37.18 -15.00 -25.05
N GLU A 392 37.32 -15.41 -26.31
CA GLU A 392 38.61 -15.72 -26.92
C GLU A 392 39.44 -14.47 -27.20
N SER A 393 38.78 -13.35 -27.56
CA SER A 393 39.45 -12.07 -27.86
C SER A 393 39.83 -11.25 -26.62
N GLU A 394 39.16 -11.48 -25.49
CA GLU A 394 39.54 -10.86 -24.22
C GLU A 394 40.84 -11.51 -23.72
N PRO A 395 41.97 -10.78 -23.66
CA PRO A 395 43.17 -11.32 -23.05
C PRO A 395 42.82 -11.68 -21.60
N VAL A 396 43.24 -12.86 -21.15
CA VAL A 396 43.08 -13.32 -19.76
C VAL A 396 43.74 -12.31 -18.83
N ALA A 397 42.96 -11.31 -18.40
CA ALA A 397 43.41 -10.27 -17.50
C ALA A 397 43.52 -10.90 -16.11
N GLY A 398 44.73 -11.35 -15.78
CA GLY A 398 45.12 -11.70 -14.42
C GLY A 398 45.23 -13.20 -14.13
N SER A 399 46.16 -13.90 -14.80
CA SER A 399 46.92 -14.95 -14.10
C SER A 399 47.93 -14.27 -13.15
N THR A 400 47.42 -13.61 -12.11
CA THR A 400 48.26 -13.23 -10.97
C THR A 400 48.52 -14.51 -10.18
N SER A 401 49.72 -15.06 -10.38
CA SER A 401 50.45 -15.94 -9.48
C SER A 401 49.58 -16.82 -8.57
N GLN A 402 49.39 -18.07 -8.99
CA GLN A 402 49.06 -19.16 -8.10
C GLN A 402 49.99 -19.13 -6.88
N SER A 403 49.43 -18.75 -5.74
CA SER A 403 49.93 -19.12 -4.44
C SER A 403 50.03 -20.65 -4.41
N VAL A 404 51.24 -21.15 -4.24
CA VAL A 404 51.55 -22.55 -4.01
C VAL A 404 51.03 -22.92 -2.63
N PHE A 405 49.75 -23.27 -2.50
CA PHE A 405 49.25 -24.02 -1.36
C PHE A 405 49.36 -25.51 -1.67
N SER A 406 50.52 -26.06 -1.33
CA SER A 406 50.80 -27.49 -1.31
C SER A 406 49.95 -28.19 -0.25
N TRP A 407 48.93 -28.94 -0.67
CA TRP A 407 48.27 -29.97 0.15
C TRP A 407 49.15 -31.24 0.23
N ARG A 408 50.39 -31.09 0.71
CA ARG A 408 51.24 -32.21 1.14
C ARG A 408 51.66 -31.98 2.58
N GLY A 409 50.90 -32.53 3.52
CA GLY A 409 51.35 -32.55 4.91
C GLY A 409 50.31 -32.70 6.01
N ILE A 410 49.21 -33.46 5.84
CA ILE A 410 48.37 -33.87 6.99
C ILE A 410 47.85 -35.29 6.76
N PHE A 411 48.74 -36.27 6.70
CA PHE A 411 48.49 -37.67 7.10
C PHE A 411 49.84 -38.26 7.51
N GLY A 412 50.35 -37.79 8.64
CA GLY A 412 51.44 -38.43 9.37
C GLY A 412 50.88 -39.57 10.20
N ILE A 413 51.08 -40.79 9.71
CA ILE A 413 51.07 -42.01 10.51
C ILE A 413 52.31 -41.98 11.41
N GLY A 414 52.09 -42.07 12.71
CA GLY A 414 53.12 -42.25 13.73
C GLY A 414 52.55 -43.10 14.84
N ARG A 415 53.01 -44.35 14.86
CA ARG A 415 53.08 -45.36 15.94
C ARG A 415 52.22 -45.21 17.19
#